data_AF-A0A5T1B560-F1
#
_entry.id   AF-A0A5T1B560-F1
#
_cell.length_a   1.000
_cell.length_b   1.000
_cell.length_c   1.000
_cell.angle_alpha   90.00
_cell.angle_beta   90.00
_cell.angle_gamma   90.00
#
_symmetry.space_group_name_H-M   'P 1'
#
loop_
_entity.id
_entity.type
_entity.pdbx_description
1 polymer ?
#
loop_
_entity_poly.entity_id
_entity_poly.type
_entity_poly.pdbx_seq_one_letter_code
_entity_poly.pdbx_strand_id
1 'polypeptide(L)'
;MASEHSFDISAALDKQELKNAFEQAKKELDSRYDLKGIKCEIDLSEKESIFKLSSSSEGKLDVLKDIVISKLIKRGINPNAIKELSRESGAMFRLNLKANDAIDSENAKKINKAIKDSKLKVNSSIRGEEIRVAAKQIDDLQAVMKLVKELDLGLNISFKNLK
;
A
#
# COMPACT_ATOMS: atom_id res chain seq x y z
N MET A 1 2.03 0.06 -39.12
CA MET A 1 1.35 0.76 -38.01
C MET A 1 2.28 0.65 -36.83
N ALA A 2 2.82 1.77 -36.32
CA ALA A 2 3.77 1.69 -35.20
C ALA A 2 3.03 1.15 -33.98
N SER A 3 3.49 0.01 -33.48
CA SER A 3 3.03 -0.59 -32.23
C SER A 3 3.23 0.42 -31.10
N GLU A 4 2.13 0.91 -30.54
CA GLU A 4 2.14 1.81 -29.39
C GLU A 4 2.33 0.97 -28.13
N HIS A 5 3.29 1.37 -27.30
CA HIS A 5 3.56 0.71 -26.03
C HIS A 5 2.72 1.33 -24.92
N SER A 6 2.35 0.52 -23.93
CA SER A 6 1.60 1.03 -22.78
C SER A 6 1.80 0.21 -21.52
N PHE A 7 1.53 0.82 -20.37
CA PHE A 7 1.40 0.13 -19.09
C PHE A 7 0.31 0.82 -18.24
N ASP A 8 -0.11 0.13 -17.18
CA ASP A 8 -1.05 0.64 -16.20
C ASP A 8 -0.33 0.87 -14.85
N ILE A 9 -0.52 2.04 -14.26
CA ILE A 9 -0.12 2.37 -12.89
C ILE A 9 -1.27 1.98 -11.98
N SER A 10 -0.98 1.15 -10.98
CA SER A 10 -1.97 0.64 -10.03
C SER A 10 -1.37 0.63 -8.62
N ALA A 11 -2.18 0.91 -7.61
CA ALA A 11 -1.82 0.73 -6.20
C ALA A 11 -2.45 -0.54 -5.59
N ALA A 12 -3.04 -1.40 -6.43
CA ALA A 12 -3.74 -2.60 -6.00
C ALA A 12 -2.81 -3.54 -5.22
N LEU A 13 -3.23 -3.87 -4.00
CA LEU A 13 -2.60 -4.87 -3.16
C LEU A 13 -3.08 -6.27 -3.53
N ASP A 14 -2.19 -7.25 -3.40
CA ASP A 14 -2.58 -8.65 -3.44
C ASP A 14 -3.30 -9.02 -2.14
N LYS A 15 -4.61 -9.25 -2.22
CA LYS A 15 -5.45 -9.60 -1.06
C LYS A 15 -5.05 -10.94 -0.43
N GLN A 16 -4.53 -11.87 -1.22
CA GLN A 16 -4.04 -13.15 -0.71
C GLN A 16 -2.77 -12.92 0.11
N GLU A 17 -1.84 -12.10 -0.38
CA GLU A 17 -0.63 -11.78 0.37
C GLU A 17 -0.90 -10.93 1.62
N LEU A 18 -1.91 -10.04 1.58
CA LEU A 18 -2.40 -9.30 2.74
C LEU A 18 -2.91 -10.26 3.83
N LYS A 19 -3.74 -11.23 3.46
CA LYS A 19 -4.25 -12.27 4.36
C LYS A 19 -3.15 -13.17 4.89
N ASN A 20 -2.20 -13.56 4.03
CA ASN A 20 -1.04 -14.32 4.45
C ASN A 20 -0.23 -13.56 5.51
N ALA A 21 0.01 -12.25 5.30
CA ALA A 21 0.71 -11.39 6.26
C ALA A 21 -0.02 -11.35 7.61
N PHE A 22 -1.35 -11.19 7.60
CA PHE A 22 -2.20 -11.22 8.78
C PHE A 22 -2.07 -12.53 9.58
N GLU A 23 -2.19 -13.68 8.91
CA GLU A 23 -2.08 -14.99 9.58
C GLU A 23 -0.69 -15.20 10.21
N GLN A 24 0.37 -14.70 9.56
CA GLN A 24 1.72 -14.73 10.13
C GLN A 24 1.88 -13.77 11.31
N ALA A 25 1.20 -12.62 11.30
CA ALA A 25 1.22 -11.67 12.40
C ALA A 25 0.55 -12.27 13.64
N LYS A 26 -0.58 -12.95 13.47
CA LYS A 26 -1.26 -13.69 14.55
C LYS A 26 -0.37 -14.79 15.14
N LYS A 27 0.24 -15.63 14.30
CA LYS A 27 1.16 -16.67 14.76
C LYS A 27 2.34 -16.09 15.55
N GLU A 28 2.88 -14.94 15.12
CA GLU A 28 3.94 -14.28 15.87
C GLU A 28 3.44 -13.76 17.22
N LEU A 29 2.29 -13.08 17.25
CA LEU A 29 1.65 -12.61 18.47
C LEU A 29 1.52 -13.74 19.51
N ASP A 30 1.03 -14.90 19.11
CA ASP A 30 0.84 -16.06 20.00
C ASP A 30 2.17 -16.61 20.57
N SER A 31 3.26 -16.47 19.80
CA SER A 31 4.58 -16.95 20.18
C SER A 31 5.37 -16.00 21.09
N ARG A 32 4.99 -14.71 21.12
CA ARG A 32 5.70 -13.63 21.83
C ARG A 32 5.50 -13.74 23.34
N TYR A 33 6.54 -14.17 24.07
CA TYR A 33 6.49 -14.31 25.52
C TYR A 33 6.22 -12.97 26.24
N ASP A 34 6.77 -11.87 25.75
CA ASP A 34 6.59 -10.52 26.32
C ASP A 34 5.18 -9.93 26.15
N LEU A 35 4.33 -10.58 25.35
CA LEU A 35 2.91 -10.23 25.16
C LEU A 35 1.99 -11.15 25.97
N LYS A 36 2.51 -12.22 26.59
CA LYS A 36 1.71 -13.11 27.44
C LYS A 36 1.18 -12.36 28.66
N GLY A 37 -0.10 -12.58 28.97
CA GLY A 37 -0.80 -11.92 30.08
C GLY A 37 -1.27 -10.50 29.76
N ILE A 38 -0.93 -9.95 28.59
CA ILE A 38 -1.44 -8.68 28.09
C ILE A 38 -2.56 -9.00 27.10
N LYS A 39 -3.69 -8.29 27.20
CA LYS A 39 -4.76 -8.46 26.22
C LYS A 39 -4.32 -7.78 24.94
N CYS A 40 -3.95 -8.56 23.93
CA CYS A 40 -3.53 -8.11 22.61
C CYS A 40 -4.33 -8.83 21.53
N GLU A 41 -4.74 -8.10 20.50
CA GLU A 41 -5.51 -8.65 19.38
C GLU A 41 -5.08 -8.01 18.07
N ILE A 42 -5.06 -8.82 17.01
CA ILE A 42 -4.85 -8.39 15.64
C ILE A 42 -5.99 -8.99 14.81
N ASP A 43 -6.79 -8.12 14.19
CA ASP A 43 -7.85 -8.47 13.25
C ASP A 43 -7.64 -7.83 11.89
N LEU A 44 -8.25 -8.39 10.85
CA LEU A 44 -8.22 -7.87 9.49
C LEU A 44 -9.63 -7.75 8.90
N SER A 45 -10.00 -6.53 8.50
CA SER A 45 -11.12 -6.27 7.61
C SER A 45 -10.66 -6.48 6.17
N GLU A 46 -10.81 -7.70 5.63
CA GLU A 46 -10.36 -8.05 4.27
C GLU A 46 -10.98 -7.18 3.18
N LYS A 47 -12.21 -6.70 3.40
CA LYS A 47 -12.93 -5.84 2.44
C LYS A 47 -12.33 -4.45 2.34
N GLU A 48 -11.86 -3.91 3.45
CA GLU A 48 -11.39 -2.52 3.56
C GLU A 48 -9.86 -2.42 3.62
N SER A 49 -9.18 -3.56 3.66
CA SER A 49 -7.72 -3.66 3.85
C SER A 49 -7.27 -2.97 5.16
N ILE A 50 -8.08 -3.08 6.23
CA ILE A 50 -7.82 -2.46 7.54
C ILE A 50 -7.44 -3.52 8.58
N PHE A 51 -6.24 -3.39 9.14
CA PHE A 51 -5.83 -4.10 10.35
C PHE A 51 -6.32 -3.35 11.58
N LYS A 52 -7.00 -4.07 12.48
CA LYS A 52 -7.45 -3.54 13.77
C LYS A 52 -6.58 -4.13 14.85
N LEU A 53 -5.81 -3.29 15.51
CA LEU A 53 -4.92 -3.68 16.59
C LEU A 53 -5.53 -3.22 17.90
N SER A 54 -5.53 -4.08 18.90
CA SER A 54 -5.96 -3.70 20.24
C SER A 54 -4.96 -4.19 21.28
N SER A 55 -4.73 -3.38 22.31
CA SER A 55 -3.92 -3.77 23.46
C SER A 55 -4.41 -3.15 24.76
N SER A 56 -4.26 -3.83 25.89
CA SER A 56 -4.42 -3.23 27.21
C SER A 56 -3.23 -2.35 27.64
N SER A 57 -2.18 -2.23 26.81
CA SER A 57 -1.01 -1.39 27.06
C SER A 57 -0.60 -0.61 25.82
N GLU A 58 -0.39 0.70 25.94
CA GLU A 58 0.03 1.56 24.83
C GLU A 58 1.36 1.11 24.22
N GLY A 59 2.36 0.83 25.07
CA GLY A 59 3.67 0.37 24.60
C GLY A 59 3.63 -0.96 23.84
N LYS A 60 2.60 -1.79 24.08
CA LYS A 60 2.40 -3.01 23.30
C LYS A 60 1.62 -2.79 22.02
N LEU A 61 0.88 -1.69 21.88
CA LEU A 61 0.18 -1.37 20.64
C LEU A 61 1.15 -1.12 19.48
N ASP A 62 2.21 -0.35 19.73
CA ASP A 62 3.24 -0.09 18.72
C ASP A 62 4.02 -1.36 18.36
N VAL A 63 4.22 -2.26 19.33
CA VAL A 63 4.76 -3.60 19.07
C VAL A 63 3.88 -4.40 18.10
N LEU A 64 2.54 -4.38 18.27
CA LEU A 64 1.63 -5.06 17.34
C LEU A 64 1.71 -4.45 15.94
N LYS A 65 1.81 -3.11 15.86
CA LYS A 65 2.00 -2.39 14.59
C LYS A 65 3.27 -2.87 13.89
N ASP A 66 4.39 -2.95 14.60
CA ASP A 66 5.66 -3.40 14.04
C ASP A 66 5.62 -4.84 13.53
N ILE A 67 4.95 -5.74 14.27
CA ILE A 67 4.73 -7.13 13.84
C ILE A 67 3.98 -7.13 12.50
N VAL A 68 2.87 -6.41 12.40
CA VAL A 68 2.06 -6.34 11.17
C VAL A 68 2.87 -5.77 10.01
N ILE A 69 3.54 -4.64 10.19
CA ILE A 69 4.36 -4.01 9.15
C ILE A 69 5.49 -4.95 8.68
N SER A 70 6.16 -5.64 9.61
CA SER A 70 7.21 -6.61 9.28
C SER A 70 6.69 -7.75 8.41
N LYS A 71 5.48 -8.27 8.70
CA LYS A 71 4.86 -9.33 7.87
C LYS A 71 4.45 -8.83 6.50
N LEU A 72 3.95 -7.61 6.39
CA LEU A 72 3.58 -6.99 5.12
C LEU A 72 4.82 -6.80 4.22
N ILE A 73 5.94 -6.33 4.78
CA ILE A 73 7.21 -6.17 4.04
C ILE A 73 7.68 -7.50 3.47
N LYS A 74 7.66 -8.58 4.26
CA LYS A 74 8.04 -9.94 3.82
C LYS A 74 7.16 -10.49 2.70
N ARG A 75 6.01 -9.86 2.46
CA ARG A 75 5.01 -10.22 1.46
C ARG A 75 5.01 -9.25 0.26
N GLY A 76 6.02 -8.38 0.18
CA GLY A 76 6.17 -7.43 -0.92
C GLY A 76 5.21 -6.24 -0.87
N ILE A 77 4.55 -6.01 0.28
CA ILE A 77 3.68 -4.85 0.48
C ILE A 77 4.53 -3.71 1.05
N ASN A 78 4.56 -2.58 0.34
CA ASN A 78 5.34 -1.42 0.75
C ASN A 78 4.78 -0.84 2.07
N PRO A 79 5.61 -0.65 3.11
CA PRO A 79 5.18 -0.08 4.38
C PRO A 79 4.68 1.36 4.25
N ASN A 80 5.15 2.13 3.24
CA ASN A 80 4.68 3.48 2.97
C ASN A 80 3.21 3.52 2.53
N ALA A 81 2.65 2.39 2.08
CA ALA A 81 1.24 2.26 1.75
C ALA A 81 0.35 2.05 2.99
N ILE A 82 0.93 1.88 4.17
CA ILE A 82 0.20 1.65 5.42
C ILE A 82 0.01 2.98 6.14
N LYS A 83 -1.25 3.36 6.37
CA LYS A 83 -1.63 4.60 7.05
C LYS A 83 -2.33 4.30 8.37
N GLU A 84 -1.96 5.03 9.43
CA GLU A 84 -2.76 5.04 10.66
C GLU A 84 -4.06 5.83 10.39
N LEU A 85 -5.21 5.16 10.48
CA LEU A 85 -6.52 5.80 10.32
C LEU A 85 -7.02 6.43 11.63
N SER A 86 -6.83 5.71 12.73
CA SER A 86 -7.23 6.18 14.05
C SER A 86 -6.37 5.51 15.11
N ARG A 87 -6.12 6.27 16.18
CA ARG A 87 -5.48 5.82 17.40
C ARG A 87 -6.35 6.26 18.56
N GLU A 88 -6.86 5.31 19.33
CA GLU A 88 -7.80 5.56 20.43
C GLU A 88 -7.20 5.09 21.74
N SER A 89 -7.38 5.89 22.78
CA SER A 89 -6.99 5.58 24.16
C SER A 89 -8.24 5.40 25.02
N GLY A 90 -8.23 4.41 25.90
CA GLY A 90 -9.33 4.12 26.82
C GLY A 90 -9.01 2.90 27.69
N ALA A 91 -10.02 2.10 28.02
CA ALA A 91 -9.81 0.83 28.74
C ALA A 91 -8.93 -0.16 27.94
N MET A 92 -8.95 -0.04 26.61
CA MET A 92 -7.97 -0.64 25.71
C MET A 92 -7.51 0.42 24.72
N PHE A 93 -6.24 0.35 24.35
CA PHE A 93 -5.67 1.10 23.25
C PHE A 93 -6.01 0.41 21.94
N ARG A 94 -6.41 1.19 20.94
CA ARG A 94 -6.78 0.68 19.61
C ARG A 94 -6.07 1.46 18.53
N LEU A 95 -5.66 0.76 17.50
CA LEU A 95 -5.00 1.34 16.32
C LEU A 95 -5.54 0.67 15.07
N ASN A 96 -6.10 1.46 14.17
CA ASN A 96 -6.53 1.00 12.85
C ASN A 96 -5.47 1.38 11.82
N LEU A 97 -4.88 0.37 11.17
CA LEU A 97 -3.92 0.54 10.08
C LEU A 97 -4.59 0.18 8.76
N LYS A 98 -4.69 1.12 7.82
CA LYS A 98 -5.18 0.85 6.48
C LYS A 98 -4.04 0.64 5.51
N ALA A 99 -4.06 -0.47 4.80
CA ALA A 99 -3.21 -0.69 3.65
C ALA A 99 -3.90 -0.09 2.42
N ASN A 100 -3.32 0.97 1.85
CA ASN A 100 -3.86 1.61 0.67
C ASN A 100 -3.73 0.67 -0.54
N ASP A 101 -4.87 0.32 -1.12
CA ASP A 101 -5.03 -0.61 -2.23
C ASP A 101 -5.58 0.04 -3.51
N ALA A 102 -5.69 1.37 -3.53
CA ALA A 102 -6.20 2.12 -4.67
C ALA A 102 -5.48 3.46 -4.84
N ILE A 103 -5.45 3.95 -6.09
CA ILE A 103 -5.04 5.32 -6.37
C ILE A 103 -6.29 6.20 -6.27
N ASP A 104 -6.37 6.98 -5.19
CA ASP A 104 -7.44 7.96 -5.03
C ASP A 104 -7.37 9.09 -6.07
N SER A 105 -8.45 9.86 -6.21
CA SER A 105 -8.53 10.92 -7.21
C SER A 105 -7.47 12.02 -7.03
N GLU A 106 -7.01 12.27 -5.81
CA GLU A 106 -6.00 13.28 -5.52
C GLU A 106 -4.62 12.83 -6.04
N ASN A 107 -4.23 11.62 -5.68
CA ASN A 107 -2.99 10.99 -6.15
C ASN A 107 -3.02 10.75 -7.65
N ALA A 108 -4.17 10.39 -8.21
CA ALA A 108 -4.31 10.22 -9.65
C ALA A 108 -4.06 11.52 -10.42
N LYS A 109 -4.59 12.65 -9.91
CA LYS A 109 -4.33 13.98 -10.45
C LYS A 109 -2.87 14.40 -10.29
N LYS A 110 -2.23 14.11 -9.15
CA LYS A 110 -0.80 14.38 -8.91
C LYS A 110 0.08 13.65 -9.92
N ILE A 111 -0.16 12.34 -10.13
CA ILE A 111 0.57 11.53 -11.11
C ILE A 111 0.40 12.10 -12.52
N ASN A 112 -0.84 12.35 -12.94
CA ASN A 112 -1.10 12.90 -14.27
C ASN A 112 -0.46 14.27 -14.49
N LYS A 113 -0.47 15.14 -13.47
CA LYS A 113 0.17 16.44 -13.54
C LYS A 113 1.69 16.29 -13.69
N ALA A 114 2.32 15.45 -12.86
CA ALA A 114 3.75 15.18 -12.95
C ALA A 114 4.15 14.65 -14.34
N ILE A 115 3.37 13.73 -14.91
CA ILE A 115 3.60 13.21 -16.27
C ILE A 115 3.53 14.34 -17.30
N LYS A 116 2.54 15.23 -17.23
CA LYS A 116 2.42 16.37 -18.16
C LYS A 116 3.57 17.36 -17.99
N ASP A 117 3.96 17.65 -16.76
CA ASP A 117 5.03 18.59 -16.43
C ASP A 117 6.41 18.06 -16.87
N SER A 118 6.57 16.73 -16.98
CA SER A 118 7.80 16.08 -17.47
C SER A 118 8.11 16.34 -18.95
N LYS A 119 7.11 16.79 -19.74
CA LYS A 119 7.20 17.00 -21.19
C LYS A 119 7.63 15.76 -22.00
N LEU A 120 7.57 14.56 -21.42
CA LEU A 120 7.77 13.30 -22.12
C LEU A 120 6.68 13.10 -23.19
N LYS A 121 7.01 12.42 -24.29
CA LYS A 121 6.07 12.17 -25.40
C LYS A 121 5.13 11.00 -25.10
N VAL A 122 4.43 11.11 -23.98
CA VAL A 122 3.49 10.10 -23.48
C VAL A 122 2.08 10.66 -23.37
N ASN A 123 1.09 9.78 -23.41
CA ASN A 123 -0.30 10.09 -23.10
C ASN A 123 -0.72 9.32 -21.85
N SER A 124 -1.34 10.01 -20.88
CA SER A 124 -1.84 9.39 -19.65
C SER A 124 -3.35 9.58 -19.47
N SER A 125 -4.05 8.51 -19.11
CA SER A 125 -5.50 8.49 -18.91
C SER A 125 -5.86 7.79 -17.60
N ILE A 126 -6.71 8.44 -16.79
CA ILE A 126 -7.24 7.84 -15.55
C ILE A 126 -8.39 6.90 -15.93
N ARG A 127 -8.37 5.68 -15.40
CA ARG A 127 -9.35 4.61 -15.65
C ARG A 127 -9.78 4.03 -14.31
N GLY A 128 -10.77 4.67 -13.68
CA GLY A 128 -11.15 4.33 -12.31
C GLY A 128 -10.00 4.60 -11.34
N GLU A 129 -9.46 3.54 -10.74
CA GLU A 129 -8.37 3.59 -9.74
C GLU A 129 -6.98 3.30 -10.34
N GLU A 130 -6.89 3.21 -11.67
CA GLU A 130 -5.64 2.99 -12.41
C GLU A 130 -5.36 4.13 -13.39
N ILE A 131 -4.09 4.27 -13.79
CA ILE A 131 -3.68 5.22 -14.83
C ILE A 131 -2.98 4.47 -15.94
N ARG A 132 -3.58 4.49 -17.15
CA ARG A 132 -2.91 3.98 -18.34
C ARG A 132 -1.98 5.04 -18.91
N VAL A 133 -0.73 4.66 -19.12
CA VAL A 133 0.29 5.47 -19.81
C VAL A 133 0.62 4.78 -21.13
N ALA A 134 0.58 5.52 -22.23
CA ALA A 134 0.91 5.05 -23.57
C ALA A 134 1.96 5.94 -24.24
N ALA A 135 2.86 5.34 -25.02
CA ALA A 135 3.92 6.05 -25.72
C ALA A 135 4.40 5.29 -26.96
N LYS A 136 5.04 6.01 -27.88
CA LYS A 136 5.70 5.38 -29.04
C LYS A 136 7.05 4.74 -28.69
N GLN A 137 7.76 5.29 -27.71
CA GLN A 137 9.08 4.80 -27.29
C GLN A 137 8.98 4.17 -25.90
N ILE A 138 9.58 2.99 -25.73
CA ILE A 138 9.62 2.32 -24.43
C ILE A 138 10.47 3.08 -23.40
N ASP A 139 11.48 3.82 -23.86
CA ASP A 139 12.34 4.65 -23.00
C ASP A 139 11.54 5.76 -22.31
N ASP A 140 10.57 6.36 -23.01
CA ASP A 140 9.65 7.35 -22.42
C ASP A 140 8.79 6.70 -21.32
N LEU A 141 8.35 5.45 -21.52
CA LEU A 141 7.60 4.70 -20.51
C LEU A 141 8.45 4.41 -19.27
N GLN A 142 9.70 3.99 -19.45
CA GLN A 142 10.63 3.77 -18.35
C GLN A 142 10.92 5.05 -17.57
N ALA A 143 11.06 6.19 -18.27
CA ALA A 143 11.22 7.50 -17.65
C ALA A 143 10.00 7.87 -16.79
N VAL A 144 8.77 7.61 -17.27
CA VAL A 144 7.56 7.80 -16.46
C VAL A 144 7.54 6.87 -15.23
N MET A 145 7.93 5.60 -15.38
CA MET A 145 7.98 4.67 -14.23
C MET A 145 8.94 5.19 -13.15
N LYS A 146 10.09 5.74 -13.55
CA LYS A 146 11.05 6.34 -12.62
C LYS A 146 10.46 7.59 -11.94
N LEU A 147 9.91 8.51 -12.73
CA LEU A 147 9.27 9.72 -12.24
C LEU A 147 8.20 9.42 -11.20
N VAL A 148 7.30 8.47 -11.47
CA VAL A 148 6.21 8.13 -10.55
C VAL A 148 6.73 7.52 -9.24
N LYS A 149 7.81 6.73 -9.29
CA LYS A 149 8.48 6.22 -8.07
C LYS A 149 9.11 7.34 -7.24
N GLU A 150 9.63 8.38 -7.88
CA GLU A 150 10.25 9.53 -7.20
C GLU A 150 9.24 10.47 -6.52
N LEU A 151 7.95 10.39 -6.87
CA LEU A 151 6.90 11.21 -6.24
C LEU A 151 6.58 10.84 -4.79
N ASP A 152 7.06 9.68 -4.30
CA ASP A 152 6.87 9.17 -2.94
C ASP A 152 5.46 9.39 -2.36
N LEU A 153 4.44 8.97 -3.11
CA LEU A 153 3.04 9.25 -2.81
C LEU A 153 2.48 8.52 -1.57
N GLY A 154 3.32 7.75 -0.86
CA GLY A 154 2.85 6.88 0.23
C GLY A 154 1.86 5.83 -0.26
N LEU A 155 2.11 5.25 -1.43
CA LEU A 155 1.27 4.24 -2.08
C LEU A 155 2.11 3.04 -2.52
N ASN A 156 1.50 1.86 -2.58
CA ASN A 156 2.13 0.65 -3.11
C ASN A 156 2.09 0.65 -4.65
N ILE A 157 2.77 1.61 -5.27
CA ILE A 157 2.75 1.76 -6.73
C ILE A 157 3.35 0.53 -7.41
N SER A 158 2.58 -0.01 -8.34
CA SER A 158 2.94 -1.11 -9.23
C SER A 158 2.68 -0.71 -10.68
N PHE A 159 3.47 -1.29 -11.58
CA PHE A 159 3.33 -1.10 -13.03
C PHE A 159 2.97 -2.44 -13.64
N LYS A 160 1.81 -2.51 -14.31
CA LYS A 160 1.24 -3.75 -14.84
C LYS A 160 0.93 -3.58 -16.32
N ASN A 161 0.60 -4.70 -16.98
CA ASN A 161 0.13 -4.72 -18.37
C ASN A 161 1.08 -4.04 -19.37
N LEU A 162 2.40 -4.14 -19.17
CA LEU A 162 3.37 -3.61 -20.12
C LEU A 162 3.24 -4.35 -21.47
N LYS A 163 2.95 -3.59 -22.52
CA LYS A 163 2.80 -4.05 -23.91
C LYS A 163 3.61 -3.15 -24.83
#